data_AF-W8CEL2-F1
#
_entry.id   AF-W8CEL2-F1
#
_cell.length_a   1.000
_cell.length_b   1.000
_cell.length_c   1.000
_cell.angle_alpha   90.00
_cell.angle_beta   90.00
_cell.angle_gamma   90.00
#
_symmetry.space_group_name_H-M   'P 1'
#
loop_
_entity.id
_entity.type
_entity.pdbx_description
1 polymer ?
#
loop_
_entity_poly.entity_id
_entity_poly.type
_entity_poly.pdbx_seq_one_letter_code
_entity_poly.pdbx_strand_id
1 'polypeptide(L)'
;QLKIIKPQFEIPLPPLQLATFPPIFSEPAAPPLELYDLDEVFSAARTQLANMTSKCVQSIYAKDARKPLNARELENYIKECARITGIIHEHQDVQPREILNILANQIISYKPYADE
;
A
#
# COMPACT_ATOMS: atom_id res chain seq x y z
N GLN A 1 -85.10 -14.44 35.21
CA GLN A 1 -84.18 -13.77 36.15
C GLN A 1 -83.20 -12.93 35.34
N LEU A 2 -83.12 -11.62 35.59
CA LEU A 2 -82.15 -10.74 34.94
C LEU A 2 -80.85 -10.75 35.74
N LYS A 3 -79.72 -10.97 35.06
CA LYS A 3 -78.38 -10.90 35.67
C LYS A 3 -77.75 -9.54 35.38
N ILE A 4 -77.21 -8.90 36.41
CA ILE A 4 -76.54 -7.61 36.32
C ILE A 4 -75.19 -7.79 35.61
N ILE A 5 -74.94 -6.98 34.58
CA ILE A 5 -73.65 -6.91 33.90
C ILE A 5 -72.74 -6.01 34.75
N LYS A 6 -71.56 -6.51 35.13
CA LYS A 6 -70.57 -5.68 35.83
C LYS A 6 -69.98 -4.66 34.85
N PRO A 7 -69.92 -3.37 35.21
CA PRO A 7 -69.31 -2.36 34.36
C PRO A 7 -67.82 -2.65 34.18
N GLN A 8 -67.35 -2.53 32.96
CA GLN A 8 -65.93 -2.57 32.64
C GLN A 8 -65.43 -1.13 32.63
N PHE A 9 -64.57 -0.80 33.58
CA PHE A 9 -63.92 0.51 33.63
C PHE A 9 -62.60 0.44 32.87
N GLU A 10 -62.44 1.28 31.86
CA GLU A 10 -61.16 1.43 31.19
C GLU A 10 -60.25 2.34 32.01
N ILE A 11 -58.99 1.92 32.19
CA ILE A 11 -57.95 2.74 32.78
C ILE A 11 -57.11 3.26 31.61
N PRO A 12 -57.17 4.56 31.27
CA PRO A 12 -56.41 5.07 30.14
C PRO A 12 -54.91 4.91 30.42
N LEU A 13 -54.19 4.40 29.42
CA LEU A 13 -52.74 4.29 29.50
C LEU A 13 -52.11 5.69 29.52
N PRO A 14 -50.92 5.86 30.14
CA PRO A 14 -50.15 7.08 29.98
C PRO A 14 -49.93 7.41 28.50
N PRO A 15 -49.84 8.70 28.13
CA PRO A 15 -49.60 9.09 26.75
C PRO A 15 -48.28 8.51 26.26
N LEU A 16 -48.31 7.86 25.11
CA LEU A 16 -47.12 7.31 24.48
C LEU A 16 -46.24 8.44 23.97
N GLN A 17 -44.97 8.42 24.33
CA GLN A 17 -43.96 9.31 23.77
C GLN A 17 -43.20 8.58 22.66
N LEU A 18 -43.19 9.16 21.47
CA LEU A 18 -42.40 8.66 20.35
C LEU A 18 -40.92 8.94 20.60
N ALA A 19 -40.06 8.02 20.19
CA ALA A 19 -38.62 8.26 20.20
C ALA A 19 -38.26 9.38 19.21
N THR A 20 -37.42 10.32 19.65
CA THR A 20 -36.89 11.40 18.83
C THR A 20 -35.39 11.27 18.70
N PHE A 21 -34.83 11.63 17.55
CA PHE A 21 -33.38 11.78 17.43
C PHE A 21 -32.89 12.93 18.33
N PRO A 22 -31.78 12.75 19.06
CA PRO A 22 -31.16 13.86 19.77
C PRO A 22 -30.62 14.90 18.78
N PRO A 23 -30.35 16.14 19.22
CA PRO A 23 -29.64 17.12 18.40
C PRO A 23 -28.33 16.54 17.85
N ILE A 24 -28.14 16.63 16.53
CA ILE A 24 -26.96 16.10 15.84
C ILE A 24 -25.86 17.16 15.89
N PHE A 25 -24.71 16.82 16.45
CA PHE A 25 -23.51 17.65 16.37
C PHE A 25 -22.92 17.58 14.96
N SER A 26 -22.25 18.64 14.50
CA SER A 26 -21.54 18.60 13.22
C SER A 26 -20.43 17.54 13.26
N GLU A 27 -20.52 16.57 12.36
CA GLU A 27 -19.47 15.59 12.13
C GLU A 27 -18.28 16.24 11.41
N PRO A 28 -17.04 15.78 11.63
CA PRO A 28 -15.91 16.22 10.83
C PRO A 28 -16.14 15.88 9.35
N ALA A 29 -15.54 16.66 8.46
CA ALA A 29 -15.55 16.33 7.03
C ALA A 29 -14.92 14.95 6.79
N ALA A 30 -15.45 14.23 5.79
CA ALA A 30 -14.85 12.97 5.36
C ALA A 30 -13.37 13.18 5.00
N PRO A 31 -12.49 12.20 5.27
CA PRO A 31 -11.09 12.26 4.84
C PRO A 31 -11.00 12.54 3.32
N PRO A 32 -10.07 13.39 2.89
CA PRO A 32 -9.90 13.69 1.47
C PRO A 32 -9.47 12.44 0.71
N LEU A 33 -10.00 12.26 -0.51
CA LEU A 33 -9.59 11.17 -1.39
C LEU A 33 -8.29 11.54 -2.10
N GLU A 34 -7.22 10.79 -1.83
CA GLU A 34 -5.94 10.92 -2.52
C GLU A 34 -5.98 10.15 -3.85
N LEU A 35 -5.60 10.84 -4.93
CA LEU A 35 -5.59 10.26 -6.27
C LEU A 35 -4.17 9.75 -6.60
N TYR A 36 -3.87 8.54 -6.17
CA TYR A 36 -2.61 7.86 -6.50
C TYR A 36 -2.70 7.12 -7.84
N ASP A 37 -1.59 7.09 -8.57
CA ASP A 37 -1.42 6.16 -9.69
C ASP A 37 -1.16 4.75 -9.11
N LEU A 38 -2.18 3.89 -9.21
CA LEU A 38 -2.11 2.53 -8.66
C LEU A 38 -1.10 1.67 -9.42
N ASP A 39 -0.86 1.93 -10.70
CA ASP A 39 0.12 1.15 -11.48
C ASP A 39 1.54 1.50 -11.03
N GLU A 40 1.78 2.75 -10.63
CA GLU A 40 3.05 3.14 -10.03
C GLU A 40 3.21 2.50 -8.64
N VAL A 41 2.23 2.70 -7.75
CA VAL A 41 2.31 2.28 -6.34
C VAL A 41 2.29 0.76 -6.16
N PHE A 42 1.50 0.05 -6.96
CA PHE A 42 1.30 -1.41 -6.83
C PHE A 42 1.98 -2.20 -7.96
N SER A 43 2.92 -1.59 -8.70
CA SER A 43 3.68 -2.30 -9.71
C SER A 43 4.44 -3.50 -9.11
N ALA A 44 4.34 -4.65 -9.78
CA ALA A 44 5.11 -5.83 -9.39
C ALA A 44 6.62 -5.54 -9.49
N ALA A 45 7.41 -6.11 -8.58
CA ALA A 45 8.87 -5.90 -8.52
C ALA A 45 9.56 -6.15 -9.87
N ARG A 46 9.12 -7.16 -10.63
CA ARG A 46 9.64 -7.44 -11.98
C ARG A 46 9.42 -6.28 -12.95
N THR A 47 8.24 -5.67 -12.93
CA THR A 47 7.89 -4.52 -13.77
C THR A 47 8.68 -3.28 -13.34
N GLN A 48 8.81 -3.04 -12.04
CA GLN A 48 9.63 -1.96 -11.50
C GLN A 48 11.10 -2.08 -11.95
N LEU A 49 11.70 -3.27 -11.83
CA LEU A 49 13.06 -3.55 -12.30
C LEU A 49 13.20 -3.32 -13.81
N ALA A 50 12.26 -3.78 -14.62
CA ALA A 50 12.29 -3.59 -16.08
C ALA A 50 12.24 -2.10 -16.45
N ASN A 51 11.35 -1.33 -15.80
CA ASN A 51 11.22 0.11 -16.01
C ASN A 51 12.50 0.85 -15.60
N MET A 52 13.06 0.54 -14.43
CA MET A 52 14.32 1.13 -13.94
C MET A 52 15.50 0.81 -14.85
N THR A 53 15.60 -0.43 -15.33
CA THR A 53 16.64 -0.85 -16.27
C THR A 53 16.51 -0.10 -17.59
N SER A 54 15.29 0.03 -18.11
CA SER A 54 15.02 0.76 -19.35
C SER A 54 15.42 2.22 -19.26
N LYS A 55 15.09 2.90 -18.15
CA LYS A 55 15.53 4.29 -17.87
C LYS A 55 17.05 4.41 -17.82
N CYS A 56 17.73 3.49 -17.12
CA CYS A 56 19.19 3.47 -17.03
C CYS A 56 19.82 3.29 -18.41
N VAL A 57 19.37 2.30 -19.17
CA VAL A 57 19.87 1.97 -20.52
C VAL A 57 19.63 3.12 -21.50
N GLN A 58 18.45 3.73 -21.49
CA GLN A 58 18.18 4.92 -22.30
C GLN A 58 19.13 6.07 -21.94
N SER A 59 19.41 6.30 -20.65
CA SER A 59 20.34 7.35 -20.23
C SER A 59 21.79 7.11 -20.71
N ILE A 60 22.18 5.84 -20.88
CA ILE A 60 23.49 5.45 -21.42
C ILE A 60 23.56 5.76 -22.92
N TYR A 61 22.53 5.41 -23.68
CA TYR A 61 22.49 5.60 -25.13
C TYR A 61 22.15 7.03 -25.58
N ALA A 62 21.44 7.80 -24.75
CA ALA A 62 21.02 9.17 -25.07
C ALA A 62 22.09 10.24 -24.80
N LYS A 63 23.09 9.94 -23.96
CA LYS A 63 24.27 10.80 -23.78
C LYS A 63 25.25 10.50 -24.90
N ASP A 64 25.87 11.54 -25.47
CA ASP A 64 26.93 11.42 -26.48
C ASP A 64 27.79 10.18 -26.20
N ALA A 65 27.97 9.30 -27.20
CA ALA A 65 28.66 8.01 -27.10
C ALA A 65 30.12 8.09 -26.58
N ARG A 66 30.60 9.28 -26.22
CA ARG A 66 31.90 9.60 -25.65
C ARG A 66 31.87 9.88 -24.14
N LYS A 67 30.71 9.98 -23.49
CA LYS A 67 30.62 10.18 -22.04
C LYS A 67 30.55 8.82 -21.33
N PRO A 68 31.57 8.44 -20.54
CA PRO A 68 31.52 7.18 -19.80
C PRO A 68 30.38 7.18 -18.80
N LEU A 69 29.80 6.00 -18.55
CA LEU A 69 28.78 5.77 -17.52
C LEU A 69 29.25 6.40 -16.20
N ASN A 70 28.46 7.31 -15.66
CA ASN A 70 28.81 7.97 -14.40
C ASN A 70 28.71 6.95 -13.26
N ALA A 71 29.76 6.83 -12.44
CA ALA A 71 29.78 5.94 -11.27
C ALA A 71 28.57 6.15 -10.35
N ARG A 72 28.09 7.40 -10.24
CA ARG A 72 26.90 7.75 -9.46
C ARG A 72 25.60 7.16 -10.04
N GLU A 73 25.49 7.06 -11.36
CA GLU A 73 24.29 6.50 -12.01
C GLU A 73 24.22 5.00 -11.82
N LEU A 74 25.38 4.33 -11.91
CA LEU A 74 25.49 2.91 -11.60
C LEU A 74 25.18 2.61 -10.13
N GLU A 75 25.69 3.43 -9.21
CA GLU A 75 25.38 3.32 -7.78
C GLU A 75 23.87 3.47 -7.52
N ASN A 76 23.25 4.50 -8.10
CA ASN A 76 21.82 4.71 -7.97
C ASN A 76 21.01 3.54 -8.52
N TYR A 77 21.40 3.02 -9.69
CA TYR A 77 20.74 1.86 -10.29
C TYR A 77 20.80 0.63 -9.36
N ILE A 78 21.99 0.31 -8.82
CA ILE A 78 22.16 -0.82 -7.91
C ILE A 78 21.31 -0.65 -6.63
N LYS A 79 21.34 0.54 -6.02
CA LYS A 79 20.56 0.84 -4.81
C LYS A 79 19.06 0.73 -5.07
N GLU A 80 18.58 1.22 -6.19
CA GLU A 80 17.15 1.19 -6.51
C GLU A 80 16.67 -0.24 -6.78
N CYS A 81 17.41 -1.03 -7.56
CA CYS A 81 17.10 -2.44 -7.74
C CYS A 81 17.07 -3.20 -6.41
N ALA A 82 17.99 -2.89 -5.49
CA ALA A 82 18.06 -3.53 -4.18
C ALA A 82 16.88 -3.17 -3.27
N ARG A 83 16.32 -1.96 -3.38
CA ARG A 83 15.07 -1.58 -2.70
C ARG A 83 13.88 -2.34 -3.27
N ILE A 84 13.77 -2.38 -4.60
CA ILE A 84 12.70 -3.11 -5.31
C ILE A 84 12.68 -4.60 -4.93
N THR A 85 13.85 -5.22 -4.78
CA THR A 85 13.96 -6.63 -4.40
C THR A 85 13.95 -6.87 -2.88
N GLY A 86 13.89 -5.81 -2.07
CA GLY A 86 13.86 -5.92 -0.61
C GLY A 86 15.19 -6.37 0.03
N ILE A 87 16.32 -6.23 -0.67
CA ILE A 87 17.66 -6.52 -0.13
C ILE A 87 18.08 -5.44 0.88
N ILE A 88 17.68 -4.19 0.64
CA ILE A 88 17.87 -3.06 1.55
C ILE A 88 16.54 -2.34 1.78
N HIS A 89 16.39 -1.69 2.94
CA HIS A 89 15.22 -0.85 3.24
C HIS A 89 15.36 0.55 2.60
N GLU A 90 14.23 1.26 2.40
CA GLU A 90 14.18 2.54 1.66
C GLU A 90 15.20 3.59 2.15
N HIS A 91 15.45 3.65 3.46
CA HIS A 91 16.33 4.63 4.09
C HIS A 91 17.74 4.11 4.43
N GLN A 92 18.09 2.89 3.99
CA GLN A 92 19.39 2.32 4.30
C GLN A 92 20.44 2.76 3.27
N ASP A 93 21.52 3.39 3.74
CA ASP A 93 22.65 3.74 2.88
C ASP A 93 23.73 2.67 2.93
N VAL A 94 23.64 1.72 1.99
CA VAL A 94 24.60 0.61 1.84
C VAL A 94 25.43 0.83 0.60
N GLN A 95 26.72 0.55 0.69
CA GLN A 95 27.63 0.64 -0.46
C GLN A 95 27.25 -0.40 -1.53
N PRO A 96 27.27 -0.06 -2.84
CA PRO A 96 26.86 -0.97 -3.91
C PRO A 96 27.56 -2.33 -3.91
N ARG A 97 28.84 -2.35 -3.51
CA ARG A 97 29.62 -3.59 -3.40
C ARG A 97 29.05 -4.55 -2.37
N GLU A 98 28.59 -4.02 -1.24
CA GLU A 98 28.02 -4.81 -0.15
C GLU A 98 26.63 -5.34 -0.54
N ILE A 99 25.82 -4.52 -1.21
CA ILE A 99 24.53 -4.94 -1.78
C ILE A 99 24.72 -6.15 -2.71
N LEU A 100 25.69 -6.06 -3.63
CA LEU A 100 25.98 -7.14 -4.57
C LEU A 100 26.55 -8.39 -3.88
N ASN A 101 27.33 -8.23 -2.80
CA ASN A 101 27.81 -9.33 -1.98
C ASN A 101 26.64 -10.06 -1.29
N ILE A 102 25.70 -9.33 -0.69
CA ILE A 102 24.51 -9.90 -0.07
C ILE A 102 23.69 -10.67 -1.12
N LEU A 103 23.44 -10.06 -2.29
CA LEU A 103 22.73 -10.70 -3.40
C LEU A 103 23.41 -11.99 -3.86
N ALA A 104 24.73 -11.95 -4.05
CA ALA A 104 25.49 -13.12 -4.49
C ALA A 104 25.39 -14.26 -3.47
N ASN A 105 25.54 -13.96 -2.17
CA ASN A 105 25.39 -14.95 -1.11
C ASN A 105 23.96 -15.51 -1.04
N GLN A 106 22.93 -14.68 -1.25
CA GLN A 106 21.54 -15.13 -1.32
C GLN A 106 21.32 -16.09 -2.50
N ILE A 107 21.83 -15.76 -3.69
CA ILE A 107 21.75 -16.62 -4.88
C ILE A 107 22.47 -17.96 -4.62
N ILE A 108 23.65 -17.94 -4.02
CA ILE A 108 24.40 -19.16 -3.66
C ILE A 108 23.63 -20.01 -2.64
N SER A 109 22.98 -19.38 -1.66
CA SER A 109 22.18 -20.07 -0.65
C SER A 109 20.88 -20.65 -1.18
N TYR A 110 20.45 -20.22 -2.38
CA TYR A 110 19.21 -20.68 -2.98
C TYR A 110 19.37 -22.13 -3.41
N LYS A 111 18.75 -23.05 -2.66
CA LYS A 111 18.72 -24.46 -3.03
C LYS A 111 17.84 -24.60 -4.28
N PRO A 112 18.33 -25.17 -5.39
CA PRO A 112 17.47 -25.46 -6.53
C PRO A 112 16.34 -26.37 -6.04
N TYR A 113 15.11 -26.03 -6.44
CA TYR A 113 13.93 -26.82 -6.12
C TYR A 113 14.19 -28.26 -6.58
N ALA A 114 14.26 -29.20 -5.64
CA ALA A 114 14.32 -30.61 -5.98
C ALA A 114 12.87 -31.02 -6.29
N ASP A 115 12.60 -31.35 -7.54
CA ASP A 115 11.33 -31.96 -7.93
C ASP A 115 11.22 -33.32 -7.20
N GLU A 116 10.35 -33.40 -6.19
CA GLU A 116 9.80 -34.68 -5.70
C GLU A 116 8.61 -35.11 -6.56
#